data_AF-A0A447MU17-F1
#
_entry.id   AF-A0A447MU17-F1
#
_cell.length_a   1.000
_cell.length_b   1.000
_cell.length_c   1.000
_cell.angle_alpha   90.00
_cell.angle_beta   90.00
_cell.angle_gamma   90.00
#
_symmetry.space_group_name_H-M   'P 1'
#
loop_
_entity.id
_entity.type
_entity.pdbx_description
1 polymer ?
#
loop_
_entity_poly.entity_id
_entity_poly.type
_entity_poly.pdbx_seq_one_letter_code
_entity_poly.pdbx_strand_id
1 'polypeptide(L)'
;MIRKHATSREFKGNVSTEYGSWNKQRYVMDLQSPLTADGNVRGRIVAGYQNNDSWLDRYNSEKAFFSGIVDADLGTTTNLSAGYEYQKIDVNSPTWAVCRAGTPMAAKIAMTARVVPPRTGLITTKR
;
A
#
# COMPACT_ATOMS: atom_id res chain seq x y z
N MET A 1 -13.15 -5.10 4.37
CA MET A 1 -12.02 -4.38 3.73
C MET A 1 -11.11 -5.41 3.08
N ILE A 2 -11.03 -5.44 1.74
CA ILE A 2 -10.28 -6.45 0.97
C ILE A 2 -8.98 -5.81 0.47
N ARG A 3 -7.81 -6.42 0.75
CA ARG A 3 -6.51 -5.92 0.30
C ARG A 3 -6.28 -6.24 -1.18
N LYS A 4 -5.67 -5.32 -1.94
CA LYS A 4 -5.33 -5.54 -3.36
C LYS A 4 -4.21 -6.58 -3.48
N HIS A 5 -4.42 -7.59 -4.30
CA HIS A 5 -3.42 -8.60 -4.65
C HIS A 5 -2.81 -8.31 -6.03
N ALA A 6 -1.58 -8.78 -6.23
CA ALA A 6 -0.82 -8.66 -7.48
C ALA A 6 -1.17 -9.85 -8.40
N THR A 7 -1.97 -9.63 -9.45
CA THR A 7 -2.45 -10.70 -10.35
C THR A 7 -1.78 -10.73 -11.72
N SER A 8 -0.97 -9.75 -12.12
CA SER A 8 -0.35 -9.72 -13.45
C SER A 8 1.07 -10.30 -13.52
N ARG A 9 1.30 -11.13 -14.55
CA ARG A 9 2.62 -11.64 -14.98
C ARG A 9 3.36 -10.70 -15.94
N GLU A 10 2.82 -9.51 -16.17
CA GLU A 10 3.39 -8.45 -16.97
C GLU A 10 3.69 -7.24 -16.09
N PHE A 11 4.68 -6.44 -16.49
CA PHE A 11 4.96 -5.15 -15.87
C PHE A 11 3.72 -4.27 -15.98
N LYS A 12 3.08 -3.97 -14.84
CA LYS A 12 1.94 -3.06 -14.77
C LYS A 12 2.30 -1.89 -13.90
N GLY A 13 2.41 -0.73 -14.52
CA GLY A 13 2.57 0.55 -13.85
C GLY A 13 1.30 1.38 -13.98
N ASN A 14 0.80 1.92 -12.88
CA ASN A 14 -0.20 2.97 -12.89
C ASN A 14 0.34 4.18 -12.15
N VAL A 15 0.37 5.32 -12.83
CA VAL A 15 0.68 6.61 -12.23
C VAL A 15 -0.60 7.43 -12.31
N SER A 16 -1.12 7.79 -11.14
CA SER A 16 -2.31 8.63 -11.02
C SER A 16 -1.89 9.96 -10.41
N THR A 17 -2.21 11.06 -11.10
CA THR A 17 -2.03 12.41 -10.58
C THR A 17 -3.39 13.08 -10.52
N GLU A 18 -3.70 13.70 -9.39
CA GLU A 18 -4.97 14.38 -9.14
C GLU A 18 -4.67 15.82 -8.70
N TYR A 19 -5.30 16.77 -9.39
CA TYR A 19 -5.31 18.18 -9.04
C TYR A 19 -6.77 18.61 -8.83
N GLY A 20 -7.06 19.33 -7.74
CA GLY A 20 -8.42 19.74 -7.43
C GLY A 20 -8.52 21.02 -6.62
N SER A 21 -9.75 21.42 -6.31
CA SER A 21 -10.05 22.58 -5.46
C SER A 21 -9.30 22.54 -4.13
N TRP A 22 -8.92 23.72 -3.63
CA TRP A 22 -8.09 23.90 -2.42
C TRP A 22 -6.66 23.32 -2.55
N ASN A 23 -6.01 23.60 -3.68
CA ASN A 23 -4.64 23.19 -3.98
C ASN A 23 -4.36 21.70 -3.69
N LYS A 24 -5.38 20.84 -3.86
CA LYS A 24 -5.22 19.41 -3.65
C LYS A 24 -4.31 18.88 -4.75
N GLN A 25 -3.15 18.35 -4.35
CA GLN A 25 -2.21 17.67 -5.23
C GLN A 25 -1.99 16.27 -4.68
N ARG A 26 -2.33 15.25 -5.45
CA ARG A 26 -2.10 13.86 -5.08
C ARG A 26 -1.40 13.14 -6.21
N TYR A 27 -0.27 12.53 -5.88
CA TYR A 27 0.51 11.70 -6.77
C TYR A 27 0.52 10.29 -6.21
N VAL A 28 0.17 9.30 -7.01
CA VAL A 28 0.20 7.89 -6.65
C VAL A 28 0.91 7.14 -7.76
N MET A 29 1.87 6.32 -7.38
CA MET A 29 2.61 5.43 -8.27
C MET A 29 2.45 4.00 -7.75
N ASP A 30 1.95 3.12 -8.61
CA ASP A 30 1.81 1.68 -8.34
C ASP A 30 2.53 0.93 -9.45
N LEU A 31 3.62 0.27 -9.10
CA LEU A 31 4.47 -0.46 -10.02
C LEU A 31 4.50 -1.92 -9.60
N GLN A 32 4.12 -2.81 -10.51
CA GLN A 32 4.21 -4.25 -10.33
C GLN A 32 5.08 -4.84 -11.44
N SER A 33 6.07 -5.65 -11.07
CA SER A 33 6.95 -6.33 -12.03
C SER A 33 7.28 -7.75 -11.60
N PRO A 34 7.35 -8.72 -12.53
CA PRO A 34 8.13 -9.92 -12.29
C PRO A 34 9.62 -9.54 -12.14
N LEU A 35 10.30 -10.12 -11.15
CA LEU A 35 11.73 -9.93 -10.87
C LEU A 35 12.60 -11.03 -11.48
N THR A 36 11.98 -12.09 -12.01
CA THR A 36 12.66 -13.24 -12.62
C THR A 36 12.00 -13.55 -13.97
N ALA A 37 12.77 -14.04 -14.94
CA ALA A 37 12.28 -14.43 -16.27
C ALA A 37 11.15 -15.49 -16.18
N ASP A 38 11.23 -16.37 -15.20
CA ASP A 38 10.21 -17.41 -14.94
C ASP A 38 8.93 -16.86 -14.29
N GLY A 39 8.95 -15.62 -13.79
CA GLY A 39 7.80 -14.99 -13.11
C GLY A 39 7.49 -15.52 -11.71
N ASN A 40 8.34 -16.41 -11.16
CA ASN A 40 8.20 -17.00 -9.83
C ASN A 40 8.37 -15.97 -8.71
N VAL A 41 9.20 -14.94 -8.92
CA VAL A 41 9.35 -13.83 -7.99
C VAL A 41 8.70 -12.59 -8.60
N ARG A 42 7.80 -11.96 -7.86
CA ARG A 42 7.03 -10.78 -8.25
C ARG A 42 7.18 -9.71 -7.17
N GLY A 43 7.46 -8.49 -7.58
CA GLY A 43 7.47 -7.33 -6.70
C GLY A 43 6.33 -6.38 -7.05
N ARG A 44 5.75 -5.75 -6.03
CA ARG A 44 4.86 -4.60 -6.21
C ARG A 44 5.25 -3.51 -5.22
N ILE A 45 5.36 -2.30 -5.71
CA ILE A 45 5.67 -1.11 -4.93
C ILE A 45 4.57 -0.09 -5.20
N VAL A 46 3.97 0.43 -4.13
CA VAL A 46 2.98 1.49 -4.16
C VAL A 46 3.50 2.63 -3.33
N ALA A 47 3.73 3.78 -3.94
CA ALA A 47 4.10 5.00 -3.25
C ALA A 47 3.08 6.09 -3.58
N GLY A 48 2.88 7.01 -2.64
CA GLY A 48 2.07 8.17 -2.93
C GLY A 48 2.30 9.29 -1.96
N TYR A 49 2.06 10.49 -2.48
CA TYR A 49 2.17 11.74 -1.77
C TYR A 49 0.91 12.55 -2.03
N GLN A 50 0.32 13.07 -0.98
CA GLN A 50 -0.83 13.96 -1.07
C GLN A 50 -0.60 15.17 -0.20
N ASN A 51 -0.78 16.35 -0.78
CA ASN A 51 -0.90 17.60 -0.06
C ASN A 51 -2.27 18.20 -0.40
N ASN A 52 -3.03 18.61 0.61
CA ASN A 52 -4.29 19.29 0.37
C ASN A 52 -4.58 20.33 1.45
N ASP A 53 -5.05 21.48 1.00
CA ASP A 53 -5.66 22.48 1.88
C ASP A 53 -7.12 22.09 2.13
N SER A 54 -7.73 22.72 3.14
CA SER A 54 -9.14 22.51 3.48
C SER A 54 -9.89 23.84 3.50
N TRP A 55 -11.22 23.77 3.56
CA TRP A 55 -12.08 24.94 3.75
C TRP A 55 -11.84 25.65 5.09
N LEU A 56 -11.29 24.94 6.08
CA LEU A 56 -10.83 25.56 7.32
C LEU A 56 -9.53 26.33 7.09
N ASP A 57 -9.57 27.64 7.35
CA ASP A 57 -8.38 28.51 7.33
C ASP A 57 -7.26 27.90 8.20
N ARG A 58 -6.05 27.79 7.61
CA ARG A 58 -4.82 27.24 8.21
C ARG A 58 -4.78 25.71 8.40
N TYR A 59 -5.77 24.96 7.93
CA TYR A 59 -5.73 23.49 7.94
C TYR A 59 -5.04 22.98 6.66
N ASN A 60 -3.85 22.40 6.83
CA ASN A 60 -3.12 21.74 5.76
C ASN A 60 -2.85 20.28 6.16
N SER A 61 -3.10 19.35 5.25
CA SER A 61 -2.84 17.92 5.47
C SER A 61 -1.88 17.38 4.41
N GLU A 62 -0.77 16.85 4.91
CA GLU A 62 0.24 16.16 4.12
C GLU A 62 0.22 14.67 4.47
N LYS A 63 0.21 13.82 3.44
CA LYS A 63 0.15 12.37 3.61
C LYS A 63 1.15 11.72 2.67
N ALA A 64 2.12 11.03 3.24
CA ALA A 64 3.06 10.20 2.52
C ALA A 64 2.80 8.73 2.86
N PHE A 65 2.66 7.87 1.86
CA PHE A 65 2.54 6.44 2.07
C PHE A 65 3.41 5.68 1.07
N PHE A 66 3.99 4.59 1.55
CA PHE A 66 4.86 3.71 0.80
C PHE A 66 4.56 2.27 1.21
N SER A 67 4.41 1.38 0.25
CA SER A 67 4.23 -0.04 0.48
C SER A 67 5.01 -0.82 -0.56
N GLY A 68 5.84 -1.75 -0.11
CA GLY A 68 6.51 -2.72 -0.96
C GLY A 68 6.08 -4.11 -0.56
N ILE A 69 5.73 -4.96 -1.52
CA ILE A 69 5.48 -6.39 -1.31
C ILE A 69 6.24 -7.20 -2.34
N VAL A 70 6.82 -8.30 -1.89
CA VAL A 70 7.51 -9.28 -2.72
C VAL A 70 6.82 -10.62 -2.49
N ASP A 71 6.36 -11.22 -3.58
CA ASP A 71 5.79 -12.56 -3.63
C ASP A 71 6.79 -13.48 -4.33
N ALA A 72 7.15 -14.60 -3.71
CA ALA A 72 8.03 -15.61 -4.23
C ALA A 72 7.35 -16.98 -4.19
N ASP A 73 7.29 -17.65 -5.33
CA ASP A 73 6.80 -19.02 -5.44
C ASP A 73 7.99 -19.96 -5.21
N LEU A 74 7.98 -20.67 -4.07
CA LEU A 74 9.05 -21.60 -3.68
C LEU A 74 8.88 -23.00 -4.32
N GLY A 75 7.76 -23.23 -5.00
CA GLY A 75 7.43 -24.46 -5.73
C GLY A 75 6.13 -24.29 -6.51
N THR A 76 5.54 -25.38 -7.01
CA THR A 76 4.26 -25.33 -7.76
C THR A 76 3.04 -25.01 -6.88
N THR A 77 3.18 -25.11 -5.56
CA THR A 77 2.05 -25.01 -4.61
C THR A 77 2.31 -24.17 -3.38
N THR A 78 3.54 -23.67 -3.18
CA THR A 78 3.92 -22.91 -1.99
C THR A 78 4.35 -21.51 -2.37
N ASN A 79 3.64 -20.52 -1.82
CA ASN A 79 3.92 -19.11 -2.07
C ASN A 79 4.30 -18.41 -0.76
N LEU A 80 5.35 -17.63 -0.82
CA LEU A 80 5.84 -16.79 0.27
C LEU A 80 5.64 -15.33 -0.12
N SER A 81 4.99 -14.57 0.75
CA SER A 81 4.77 -13.14 0.58
C SER A 81 5.43 -12.41 1.74
N ALA A 82 6.26 -11.41 1.43
CA ALA A 82 6.85 -10.51 2.41
C ALA A 82 6.56 -9.06 1.99
N GLY A 83 5.97 -8.28 2.88
CA GLY A 83 5.61 -6.89 2.61
C GLY A 83 6.00 -5.96 3.74
N TYR A 84 6.28 -4.72 3.37
CA TYR A 84 6.57 -3.59 4.22
C TYR A 84 5.65 -2.43 3.84
N GLU A 85 5.00 -1.83 4.84
CA GLU A 85 4.08 -0.70 4.67
C GLU A 85 4.53 0.40 5.62
N TYR A 86 4.75 1.60 5.09
CA TYR A 86 5.07 2.82 5.80
C TYR A 86 4.02 3.87 5.45
N GLN A 87 3.37 4.43 6.46
CA GLN A 87 2.42 5.52 6.28
C GLN A 87 2.70 6.62 7.29
N LYS A 88 2.83 7.85 6.81
CA LYS A 88 2.99 9.06 7.62
C LYS A 88 1.90 10.06 7.25
N ILE A 89 1.23 10.60 8.26
CA ILE A 89 0.18 11.61 8.10
C ILE A 89 0.57 12.80 8.96
N ASP A 90 0.87 13.92 8.32
CA ASP A 90 1.15 15.18 9.00
C ASP A 90 -0.04 16.12 8.77
N VAL A 91 -0.57 16.67 9.86
CA VAL A 91 -1.72 17.60 9.81
C VAL A 91 -1.37 18.82 10.62
N ASN A 92 -1.37 19.97 9.95
CA ASN A 92 -1.17 21.26 10.58
C ASN A 92 -2.53 21.87 10.95
N SER A 93 -2.63 22.39 12.19
CA SER A 93 -3.83 23.02 12.76
C SER A 93 -5.08 22.12 12.85
N PRO A 94 -5.01 20.93 13.47
CA PRO A 94 -6.21 20.13 13.72
C PRO A 94 -7.19 20.89 14.63
N THR A 95 -8.48 20.90 14.28
CA THR A 95 -9.53 21.53 15.09
C THR A 95 -9.58 20.91 16.50
N TRP A 96 -9.22 21.75 17.48
CA TRP A 96 -9.45 21.78 18.94
C TRP A 96 -9.42 20.51 19.82
N ALA A 97 -9.53 19.28 19.30
CA ALA A 97 -9.41 18.06 20.12
C ALA A 97 -7.97 17.55 20.28
N VAL A 98 -7.03 18.06 19.48
CA VAL A 98 -5.60 17.72 19.56
C VAL A 98 -4.79 19.01 19.65
N CYS A 99 -4.92 19.71 20.78
CA CYS A 99 -3.96 20.72 21.19
C CYS A 99 -2.63 20.05 21.56
N ARG A 100 -1.89 19.61 20.54
CA ARG A 100 -0.44 19.42 20.63
C ARG A 100 0.14 19.81 19.27
N ALA A 101 0.51 21.09 19.19
CA ALA A 101 1.15 21.72 18.04
C ALA A 101 2.24 20.80 17.45
N GLY A 102 2.17 20.55 16.15
CA GLY A 102 3.25 19.93 15.38
C GLY A 102 3.51 18.45 15.65
N THR A 103 2.54 17.68 16.15
CA THR A 103 2.75 16.24 16.35
C THR A 103 2.64 15.51 15.00
N PRO A 104 3.70 14.84 14.49
CA PRO A 104 3.53 13.94 13.36
C PRO A 104 2.52 12.85 13.77
N MET A 105 1.41 12.75 13.04
CA MET A 105 0.33 11.83 13.39
C MET A 105 0.74 10.43 12.91
N ALA A 106 1.35 9.68 13.83
CA ALA A 106 1.66 8.25 13.76
C ALA A 106 2.27 7.77 12.42
N ALA A 107 3.60 7.61 12.40
CA ALA A 107 4.23 6.76 11.38
C ALA A 107 3.87 5.30 11.66
N LYS A 108 3.06 4.70 10.80
CA LYS A 108 2.72 3.27 10.90
C LYS A 108 3.67 2.48 10.01
N ILE A 109 4.47 1.63 10.65
CA ILE A 109 5.29 0.62 9.99
C ILE A 109 4.65 -0.74 10.24
N ALA A 110 4.31 -1.45 9.17
CA ALA A 110 3.82 -2.82 9.26
C ALA A 110 4.63 -3.73 8.35
N MET A 111 5.15 -4.80 8.91
CA MET A 111 5.79 -5.87 8.15
C MET A 111 4.88 -7.09 8.18
N THR A 112 4.52 -7.61 7.02
CA THR A 112 3.65 -8.78 6.90
C THR A 112 4.40 -9.86 6.14
N ALA A 113 4.63 -10.99 6.80
CA ALA A 113 5.11 -12.21 6.16
C ALA A 113 3.98 -13.24 6.17
N ARG A 114 3.69 -13.86 5.03
CA ARG A 114 2.68 -14.90 4.90
C ARG A 114 3.24 -16.04 4.06
N VAL A 115 3.16 -17.24 4.58
CA VAL A 115 3.39 -18.48 3.82
C VAL A 115 2.04 -19.13 3.58
N VAL A 116 1.72 -19.40 2.31
CA VAL A 116 0.49 -20.11 1.94
C VAL A 116 0.89 -21.54 1.54
N PRO A 117 0.57 -22.56 2.35
CA PRO A 117 0.82 -23.94 1.99
C PRO A 117 -0.16 -24.44 0.91
N PRO A 118 0.17 -25.55 0.22
CA PRO A 118 -0.74 -26.22 -0.71
C PRO A 118 -2.12 -26.41 -0.08
N ARG A 119 -3.18 -26.06 -0.82
CA ARG A 119 -4.53 -26.54 -0.50
C ARG A 119 -4.57 -28.04 -0.69
N THR A 120 -4.24 -28.80 0.34
CA THR A 120 -4.57 -30.23 0.40
C THR A 120 -6.08 -30.32 0.37
N GLY A 121 -6.63 -30.87 -0.71
CA GLY A 121 -8.07 -30.95 -0.93
C GLY A 121 -8.75 -31.67 0.24
N LEU A 122 -9.49 -30.92 1.06
CA LEU A 122 -10.47 -31.49 1.96
C LEU A 122 -11.68 -31.86 1.10
N ILE A 123 -11.64 -33.08 0.57
CA ILE A 123 -12.82 -33.75 0.02
C ILE A 123 -13.74 -34.01 1.21
N THR A 124 -14.61 -33.05 1.53
CA THR A 124 -15.82 -33.33 2.30
C THR A 124 -16.75 -34.08 1.38
N THR A 125 -16.64 -35.40 1.38
CA THR A 125 -17.71 -36.28 0.92
C THR A 125 -18.86 -36.12 1.91
N LYS A 126 -19.83 -35.25 1.60
CA LYS A 126 -21.14 -35.32 2.22
C LYS A 126 -21.86 -36.53 1.62
N ARG A 127 -22.01 -37.59 2.42
CA ARG A 127 -23.13 -38.53 2.29
C ARG A 127 -24.40 -37.88 2.84
#